data_AF-A0A8D0ENY9-F1
#
_entry.id   AF-A0A8D0ENY9-F1
#
_cell.length_a   1.000
_cell.length_b   1.000
_cell.length_c   1.000
_cell.angle_alpha   90.00
_cell.angle_beta   90.00
_cell.angle_gamma   90.00
#
_symmetry.space_group_name_H-M   'P 1'
#
loop_
_entity.id
_entity.type
_entity.pdbx_description
1 polymer ?
#
loop_
_entity_poly.entity_id
_entity_poly.type
_entity_poly.pdbx_seq_one_letter_code
_entity_poly.pdbx_strand_id
1 'polypeptide(L)'
;MCDMYLRGPSGVITSPNYPVQYDNNAYCVWVITALNPAKVGLGDVAPCRSFSALVETLCNKRICWLPWQLIPINVLHLCQVIKLTFEEFELERGYDTLTVGDGGQVGDQKTVLYVLTGTTVPDLIVSTHHQMWLLFQTDSVSNLLGFKATYEEIDQGSCGDPGIPAYGRREGSTFRHGDSLKFECQPAFELKGQKTITCQKSSQWSAQKPVCVCKSVRRWL
;
A
#
# COMPACT_ATOMS: atom_id res chain seq x y z
N MET A 1 11.36 16.86 7.01
CA MET A 1 11.39 16.35 8.41
C MET A 1 11.24 14.84 8.34
N CYS A 2 12.21 14.08 8.84
CA CYS A 2 12.12 12.63 8.95
C CYS A 2 12.20 12.20 10.43
N ASP A 3 12.13 10.90 10.70
CA ASP A 3 12.02 10.32 12.05
C ASP A 3 10.68 10.61 12.73
N MET A 4 9.60 10.30 12.01
CA MET A 4 8.23 10.57 12.47
C MET A 4 7.43 9.29 12.75
N TYR A 5 6.57 9.38 13.77
CA TYR A 5 5.51 8.41 14.03
C TYR A 5 4.18 8.96 13.53
N LEU A 6 3.72 8.41 12.42
CA LEU A 6 2.52 8.83 11.71
C LEU A 6 1.32 7.99 12.17
N ARG A 7 0.22 8.68 12.44
CA ARG A 7 -1.02 8.13 12.98
C ARG A 7 -2.20 8.81 12.29
N GLY A 8 -3.16 8.01 11.86
CA GLY A 8 -4.40 8.50 11.25
C GLY A 8 -4.68 7.89 9.88
N PRO A 9 -5.87 8.18 9.32
CA PRO A 9 -6.42 7.48 8.17
C PRO A 9 -5.69 7.74 6.86
N SER A 10 -4.92 8.83 6.76
CA SER A 10 -4.09 9.13 5.59
C SER A 10 -3.07 10.22 5.89
N GLY A 11 -2.08 10.36 5.01
CA GLY A 11 -1.12 11.45 5.07
C GLY A 11 -0.11 11.44 3.92
N VAL A 12 0.83 12.38 3.96
CA VAL A 12 1.86 12.58 2.94
C VAL A 12 3.24 12.40 3.58
N ILE A 13 4.14 11.74 2.87
CA ILE A 13 5.53 11.53 3.24
C ILE A 13 6.40 11.97 2.08
N THR A 14 7.39 12.80 2.36
CA THR A 14 8.36 13.23 1.35
C THR A 14 9.77 12.95 1.82
N SER A 15 10.69 12.78 0.88
CA SER A 15 12.11 12.90 1.20
C SER A 15 12.41 14.27 1.85
N PRO A 16 13.45 14.37 2.68
CA PRO A 16 13.92 15.66 3.17
C PRO A 16 14.15 16.62 2.00
N ASN A 17 13.80 17.90 2.21
CA ASN A 17 13.97 19.01 1.25
C ASN A 17 13.11 18.96 -0.03
N TYR A 18 12.33 17.90 -0.27
CA TYR A 18 11.42 17.82 -1.42
C TYR A 18 10.55 19.09 -1.57
N PRO A 19 10.39 19.67 -2.77
CA PRO A 19 10.78 19.13 -4.10
C PRO A 19 12.21 19.49 -4.53
N VAL A 20 13.09 19.89 -3.61
CA VAL A 20 14.53 20.06 -3.85
C VAL A 20 15.24 18.75 -3.53
N GLN A 21 16.46 18.61 -4.05
CA GLN A 21 17.29 17.44 -3.82
C GLN A 21 17.44 17.11 -2.32
N TYR A 22 17.40 15.82 -1.98
CA TYR A 22 17.62 15.35 -0.60
C TYR A 22 19.08 15.53 -0.19
N ASP A 23 19.40 15.26 1.08
CA ASP A 23 20.76 15.36 1.63
C ASP A 23 21.55 14.04 1.48
N ASN A 24 22.88 14.13 1.36
CA ASN A 24 23.78 12.98 1.41
C ASN A 24 23.84 12.41 2.84
N ASN A 25 24.16 11.13 2.98
CA ASN A 25 24.30 10.39 4.24
C ASN A 25 23.06 10.49 5.13
N ALA A 26 21.89 10.65 4.53
CA ALA A 26 20.63 10.71 5.23
C ALA A 26 20.28 9.30 5.77
N TYR A 27 19.76 9.28 6.98
CA TYR A 27 19.16 8.10 7.59
C TYR A 27 17.83 8.55 8.17
N CYS A 28 16.73 8.20 7.51
CA CYS A 28 15.42 8.75 7.79
C CYS A 28 14.40 7.64 7.96
N VAL A 29 13.66 7.67 9.07
CA VAL A 29 12.65 6.67 9.40
C VAL A 29 11.26 7.28 9.45
N TRP A 30 10.26 6.58 8.91
CA TRP A 30 8.86 6.87 9.17
C TRP A 30 8.16 5.60 9.63
N VAL A 31 7.41 5.67 10.73
CA VAL A 31 6.59 4.57 11.21
C VAL A 31 5.13 4.98 11.11
N ILE A 32 4.37 4.30 10.26
CA ILE A 32 2.96 4.54 10.00
C ILE A 32 2.19 3.47 10.76
N THR A 33 1.25 3.88 11.60
CA THR A 33 0.35 2.96 12.31
C THR A 33 -1.09 3.26 11.93
N ALA A 34 -1.78 2.26 11.38
CA ALA A 34 -3.21 2.33 11.13
C ALA A 34 -3.94 2.39 12.48
N LEU A 35 -4.70 3.46 12.71
CA LEU A 35 -5.49 3.72 13.90
C LEU A 35 -6.87 4.20 13.43
N ASN A 36 -7.95 3.62 13.97
CA ASN A 36 -9.31 4.04 13.62
C ASN A 36 -9.93 5.01 14.64
N PRO A 37 -9.72 6.33 14.56
CA PRO A 37 -10.43 7.26 15.43
C PRO A 37 -11.90 7.49 15.02
N ALA A 38 -12.32 7.08 13.81
CA ALA A 38 -13.62 7.46 13.23
C ALA A 38 -14.74 6.39 13.36
N LYS A 39 -14.41 5.14 13.74
CA LYS A 39 -15.38 4.05 14.01
C LYS A 39 -15.56 3.77 15.51
N VAL A 40 -15.47 4.80 16.36
CA VAL A 40 -15.92 4.74 17.76
C VAL A 40 -17.43 5.03 17.81
N GLY A 41 -18.22 4.20 17.11
CA GLY A 41 -19.67 4.25 17.14
C GLY A 41 -20.20 3.07 17.95
N LEU A 42 -20.92 3.35 19.04
CA LEU A 42 -21.63 2.34 19.82
C LEU A 42 -22.63 1.59 18.93
N GLY A 43 -22.52 0.27 18.88
CA GLY A 43 -23.51 -0.60 18.26
C GLY A 43 -22.88 -1.71 17.41
N ASP A 44 -22.88 -2.92 17.95
CA ASP A 44 -22.68 -4.22 17.30
C ASP A 44 -21.34 -4.43 16.55
N VAL A 45 -20.38 -5.08 17.22
CA VAL A 45 -19.01 -5.31 16.73
C VAL A 45 -18.73 -6.80 16.52
N ALA A 46 -18.25 -7.14 15.32
CA ALA A 46 -17.75 -8.47 14.96
C ALA A 46 -16.31 -8.40 14.42
N PRO A 47 -15.51 -9.47 14.53
CA PRO A 47 -14.11 -9.50 14.07
C PRO A 47 -13.97 -9.55 12.54
N CYS A 48 -12.87 -9.03 11.97
CA CYS A 48 -12.53 -9.17 10.53
C CYS A 48 -11.93 -10.53 10.16
N ARG A 49 -12.49 -11.60 10.70
CA ARG A 49 -12.48 -12.86 9.99
C ARG A 49 -13.81 -12.93 9.29
N SER A 50 -13.83 -13.46 8.06
CA SER A 50 -15.05 -13.91 7.42
C SER A 50 -16.02 -14.42 8.48
N PHE A 51 -17.20 -13.80 8.59
CA PHE A 51 -18.29 -14.24 9.46
C PHE A 51 -18.61 -15.73 9.26
N SER A 52 -18.10 -16.39 8.20
CA SER A 52 -18.28 -17.82 7.96
C SER A 52 -17.41 -18.75 8.82
N ALA A 53 -16.23 -18.35 9.32
CA ALA A 53 -15.33 -19.28 10.01
C ALA A 53 -15.55 -19.36 11.54
N LEU A 54 -16.08 -18.30 12.16
CA LEU A 54 -16.39 -18.29 13.59
C LEU A 54 -17.76 -18.91 13.90
N VAL A 55 -18.72 -18.82 12.98
CA VAL A 55 -20.04 -19.46 13.13
C VAL A 55 -19.93 -20.99 13.09
N GLU A 56 -19.05 -21.55 12.24
CA GLU A 56 -18.89 -23.01 12.17
C GLU A 56 -18.11 -23.59 13.37
N THR A 57 -17.14 -22.86 13.91
CA THR A 57 -16.28 -23.40 14.98
C THR A 57 -16.91 -23.30 16.38
N LEU A 58 -17.85 -22.36 16.61
CA LEU A 58 -18.54 -22.20 17.90
C LEU A 58 -19.92 -22.90 17.96
N CYS A 59 -20.54 -23.23 16.83
CA CYS A 59 -21.84 -23.92 16.80
C CYS A 59 -21.71 -25.45 16.97
N ASN A 60 -20.50 -26.04 16.84
CA ASN A 60 -20.32 -27.50 16.88
C ASN A 60 -19.80 -28.08 18.22
N LYS A 61 -19.74 -27.28 19.30
CA LYS A 61 -19.49 -27.79 20.65
C LYS A 61 -20.31 -27.02 21.69
N ARG A 62 -21.58 -27.41 21.87
CA ARG A 62 -22.46 -27.25 23.06
C ARG A 62 -22.15 -26.10 24.06
N ILE A 63 -21.90 -24.87 23.61
CA ILE A 63 -21.76 -23.71 24.52
C ILE A 63 -22.47 -22.51 23.87
N CYS A 64 -23.79 -22.61 23.73
CA CYS A 64 -24.66 -21.50 23.28
C CYS A 64 -25.30 -20.71 24.44
N TRP A 65 -24.83 -20.88 25.68
CA TRP A 65 -25.52 -20.39 26.88
C TRP A 65 -24.70 -19.51 27.82
N LEU A 66 -23.53 -19.00 27.40
CA LEU A 66 -22.85 -17.97 28.17
C LEU A 66 -23.33 -16.58 27.73
N PRO A 67 -23.84 -15.74 28.65
CA PRO A 67 -24.26 -14.38 28.33
C PRO A 67 -23.06 -13.58 27.82
N TRP A 68 -23.31 -12.72 26.85
CA TRP A 68 -22.38 -11.97 26.00
C TRP A 68 -21.51 -10.92 26.73
N GLN A 69 -20.93 -11.22 27.89
CA GLN A 69 -20.43 -10.18 28.79
C GLN A 69 -19.04 -10.38 29.38
N LEU A 70 -18.11 -11.04 28.68
CA LEU A 70 -16.68 -11.07 29.06
C LEU A 70 -15.73 -11.08 27.86
N ILE A 71 -15.86 -10.10 26.95
CA ILE A 71 -14.77 -9.76 26.01
C ILE A 71 -14.21 -8.40 26.44
N PRO A 72 -12.91 -8.28 26.77
CA PRO A 72 -12.33 -7.00 27.17
C PRO A 72 -12.44 -5.95 26.05
N ILE A 73 -12.69 -4.70 26.45
CA ILE A 73 -13.15 -3.55 25.66
C ILE A 73 -12.15 -3.06 24.57
N ASN A 74 -11.01 -3.73 24.37
CA ASN A 74 -9.89 -3.22 23.56
C ASN A 74 -9.65 -3.94 22.21
N VAL A 75 -10.63 -4.66 21.63
CA VAL A 75 -10.40 -5.56 20.46
C VAL A 75 -10.89 -4.98 19.11
N LEU A 76 -10.86 -3.65 18.93
CA LEU A 76 -11.50 -2.97 17.78
C LEU A 76 -10.54 -2.52 16.64
N HIS A 77 -9.25 -2.82 16.68
CA HIS A 77 -8.26 -1.98 15.96
C HIS A 77 -7.33 -2.69 14.93
N LEU A 78 -7.50 -3.98 14.62
CA LEU A 78 -6.47 -4.74 13.88
C LEU A 78 -6.84 -5.15 12.43
N CYS A 79 -7.90 -4.58 11.86
CA CYS A 79 -8.35 -4.95 10.50
C CYS A 79 -7.95 -3.97 9.40
N GLN A 80 -7.32 -2.85 9.73
CA GLN A 80 -6.89 -1.90 8.73
C GLN A 80 -5.42 -2.12 8.43
N VAL A 81 -5.11 -2.05 7.14
CA VAL A 81 -3.75 -2.09 6.62
C VAL A 81 -3.46 -0.77 5.93
N ILE A 82 -2.19 -0.54 5.64
CA ILE A 82 -1.69 0.73 5.11
C ILE A 82 -1.38 0.52 3.64
N LYS A 83 -2.02 1.31 2.79
CA LYS A 83 -1.67 1.46 1.38
C LYS A 83 -0.72 2.63 1.24
N LEU A 84 0.38 2.43 0.53
CA LEU A 84 1.38 3.43 0.17
C LEU A 84 1.40 3.60 -1.35
N THR A 85 1.30 4.84 -1.82
CA THR A 85 1.38 5.22 -3.24
C THR A 85 2.41 6.30 -3.46
N PHE A 86 3.09 6.28 -4.60
CA PHE A 86 4.08 7.28 -4.98
C PHE A 86 3.54 8.17 -6.10
N GLU A 87 3.67 9.48 -5.95
CA GLU A 87 3.40 10.46 -6.99
C GLU A 87 4.67 10.71 -7.82
N GLU A 88 5.80 10.86 -7.13
CA GLU A 88 7.13 11.07 -7.72
C GLU A 88 8.16 10.21 -6.99
N PHE A 89 9.15 9.71 -7.73
CA PHE A 89 10.21 8.86 -7.20
C PHE A 89 11.48 8.96 -8.04
N GLU A 90 12.51 9.60 -7.50
CA GLU A 90 13.82 9.78 -8.10
C GLU A 90 14.90 9.62 -7.02
N LEU A 91 15.49 8.43 -6.94
CA LEU A 91 16.64 8.11 -6.10
C LEU A 91 17.84 7.71 -6.96
N GLU A 92 19.05 7.86 -6.43
CA GLU A 92 20.24 7.32 -7.09
C GLU A 92 20.15 5.80 -7.22
N ARG A 93 20.21 5.30 -8.46
CA ARG A 93 19.98 3.88 -8.76
C ARG A 93 21.10 3.01 -8.17
N GLY A 94 20.73 2.17 -7.21
CA GLY A 94 21.60 1.14 -6.62
C GLY A 94 22.42 1.60 -5.42
N TYR A 95 22.37 2.89 -5.08
CA TYR A 95 23.12 3.48 -3.97
C TYR A 95 22.17 4.03 -2.91
N ASP A 96 21.21 4.84 -3.33
CA ASP A 96 20.17 5.36 -2.44
C ASP A 96 18.96 4.46 -2.44
N THR A 97 18.44 4.19 -1.25
CA THR A 97 17.33 3.23 -1.08
C THR A 97 16.24 3.76 -0.18
N LEU A 98 14.99 3.50 -0.58
CA LEU A 98 13.83 3.56 0.29
C LEU A 98 13.37 2.13 0.55
N THR A 99 13.68 1.62 1.73
CA THR A 99 13.24 0.30 2.19
C THR A 99 11.86 0.42 2.84
N VAL A 100 10.92 -0.44 2.43
CA VAL A 100 9.56 -0.53 2.95
C VAL A 100 9.41 -1.86 3.66
N GLY A 101 8.97 -1.84 4.92
CA GLY A 101 8.64 -3.05 5.67
C GLY A 101 7.34 -2.92 6.44
N ASP A 102 6.79 -4.06 6.90
CA ASP A 102 5.52 -4.09 7.61
C ASP A 102 5.54 -4.92 8.89
N GLY A 103 5.12 -4.28 9.99
CA GLY A 103 5.25 -4.83 11.34
C GLY A 103 6.71 -4.95 11.79
N GLY A 104 6.89 -5.64 12.92
CA GLY A 104 8.22 -5.90 13.49
C GLY A 104 8.98 -4.64 13.90
N GLN A 105 10.31 -4.72 13.87
CA GLN A 105 11.20 -3.59 14.14
C GLN A 105 11.67 -2.98 12.83
N VAL A 106 11.88 -1.66 12.82
CA VAL A 106 12.41 -0.94 11.67
C VAL A 106 13.77 -1.54 11.28
N GLY A 107 13.92 -1.89 10.00
CA GLY A 107 15.14 -2.50 9.47
C GLY A 107 15.26 -4.02 9.65
N ASP A 108 14.27 -4.69 10.25
CA ASP A 108 14.28 -6.17 10.31
C ASP A 108 14.06 -6.75 8.90
N GLN A 109 15.09 -7.42 8.38
CA GLN A 109 15.10 -8.04 7.05
C GLN A 109 13.95 -9.03 6.82
N LYS A 110 13.39 -9.64 7.87
CA LYS A 110 12.25 -10.58 7.75
C LYS A 110 10.93 -9.89 7.41
N THR A 111 10.83 -8.60 7.69
CA THR A 111 9.62 -7.79 7.50
C THR A 111 9.73 -6.82 6.33
N VAL A 112 10.85 -6.88 5.58
CA VAL A 112 11.04 -6.06 4.38
C VAL A 112 10.13 -6.56 3.27
N LEU A 113 9.30 -5.65 2.74
CA LEU A 113 8.46 -5.88 1.57
C LEU A 113 9.21 -5.50 0.29
N TYR A 114 9.85 -4.33 0.27
CA TYR A 114 10.52 -3.79 -0.91
C TYR A 114 11.77 -2.99 -0.54
N VAL A 115 12.77 -3.02 -1.42
CA VAL A 115 13.92 -2.10 -1.42
C VAL A 115 13.86 -1.32 -2.73
N LEU A 116 13.50 -0.04 -2.66
CA LEU A 116 13.21 0.79 -3.82
C LEU A 116 14.40 1.69 -4.14
N THR A 117 14.72 1.84 -5.43
CA THR A 117 15.82 2.68 -5.91
C THR A 117 15.60 3.09 -7.38
N GLY A 118 16.34 4.09 -7.87
CA GLY A 118 16.23 4.62 -9.22
C GLY A 118 15.06 5.58 -9.41
N THR A 119 14.65 5.78 -10.67
CA THR A 119 13.72 6.84 -11.09
C THR A 119 12.37 6.34 -11.59
N THR A 120 12.09 5.04 -11.44
CA THR A 120 10.80 4.47 -11.84
C THR A 120 9.85 4.53 -10.66
N VAL A 121 8.71 5.20 -10.85
CA VAL A 121 7.65 5.28 -9.83
C VAL A 121 7.20 3.86 -9.46
N PRO A 122 7.34 3.43 -8.19
CA PRO A 122 6.91 2.11 -7.74
C PRO A 122 5.39 1.91 -7.86
N ASP A 123 4.96 0.65 -7.90
CA ASP A 123 3.55 0.33 -7.69
C ASP A 123 3.07 0.74 -6.32
N LEU A 124 1.74 0.78 -6.15
CA LEU A 124 1.21 0.83 -4.81
C LEU A 124 1.63 -0.40 -4.01
N ILE A 125 1.92 -0.17 -2.74
CA ILE A 125 2.33 -1.19 -1.79
C ILE A 125 1.29 -1.23 -0.69
N VAL A 126 0.75 -2.41 -0.40
CA VAL A 126 -0.17 -2.61 0.72
C VAL A 126 0.50 -3.45 1.79
N SER A 127 0.48 -2.99 3.04
CA SER A 127 0.97 -3.79 4.16
C SER A 127 0.08 -5.00 4.43
N THR A 128 0.65 -6.03 5.03
CA THR A 128 -0.09 -7.16 5.59
C THR A 128 -0.38 -6.98 7.09
N HIS A 129 0.32 -6.04 7.73
CA HIS A 129 0.15 -5.65 9.14
C HIS A 129 -0.47 -4.25 9.30
N HIS A 130 -0.94 -3.94 10.52
CA HIS A 130 -1.48 -2.63 10.92
C HIS A 130 -0.41 -1.54 11.12
N GLN A 131 0.86 -1.89 10.94
CA GLN A 131 1.99 -0.98 11.03
C GLN A 131 2.91 -1.20 9.82
N MET A 132 3.37 -0.11 9.22
CA MET A 132 4.32 -0.07 8.12
C MET A 132 5.45 0.87 8.51
N TRP A 133 6.67 0.56 8.12
CA TRP A 133 7.81 1.45 8.29
C TRP A 133 8.54 1.69 6.98
N LEU A 134 9.08 2.90 6.84
CA LEU A 134 9.90 3.33 5.73
C LEU A 134 11.27 3.72 6.27
N LEU A 135 12.32 3.23 5.64
CA LEU A 135 13.71 3.55 5.94
C LEU A 135 14.36 4.10 4.67
N PHE A 136 14.64 5.39 4.66
CA PHE A 136 15.36 6.07 3.58
C PHE A 136 16.83 6.23 3.96
N GLN A 137 17.73 5.69 3.14
CA GLN A 137 19.17 5.75 3.34
C GLN A 137 19.83 6.24 2.07
N THR A 138 20.73 7.23 2.22
CA THR A 138 21.50 7.80 1.11
C THR A 138 22.99 7.68 1.36
N ASP A 139 23.78 7.71 0.29
CA ASP A 139 25.24 7.65 0.36
C ASP A 139 25.89 9.05 0.41
N SER A 140 27.21 9.13 0.22
CA SER A 140 27.97 10.38 0.32
C SER A 140 27.99 11.26 -0.94
N VAL A 141 27.33 10.85 -2.05
CA VAL A 141 27.45 11.45 -3.39
C VAL A 141 26.05 11.57 -4.04
N SER A 142 25.89 12.54 -4.95
CA SER A 142 24.77 12.67 -5.89
C SER A 142 23.34 12.45 -5.36
N ASN A 143 22.64 13.54 -5.04
CA ASN A 143 21.20 13.47 -4.75
C ASN A 143 20.35 13.84 -5.97
N LEU A 144 19.19 13.20 -6.07
CA LEU A 144 18.11 13.59 -6.98
C LEU A 144 16.97 14.26 -6.20
N LEU A 145 15.84 14.53 -6.85
CA LEU A 145 14.69 15.23 -6.25
C LEU A 145 14.04 14.45 -5.08
N GLY A 146 14.25 13.14 -5.01
CA GLY A 146 13.72 12.29 -3.96
C GLY A 146 12.33 11.78 -4.29
N PHE A 147 11.44 11.74 -3.30
CA PHE A 147 10.12 11.13 -3.49
C PHE A 147 9.02 11.88 -2.76
N LYS A 148 7.81 11.73 -3.29
CA LYS A 148 6.55 12.13 -2.66
C LYS A 148 5.60 10.95 -2.66
N ALA A 149 5.29 10.46 -1.47
CA ALA A 149 4.40 9.35 -1.23
C ALA A 149 3.18 9.78 -0.41
N THR A 150 2.06 9.11 -0.62
CA THR A 150 0.86 9.22 0.18
C THR A 150 0.55 7.87 0.79
N TYR A 151 0.08 7.87 2.04
CA TYR A 151 -0.45 6.68 2.68
C TYR A 151 -1.92 6.87 3.00
N GLU A 152 -2.67 5.76 2.99
CA GLU A 152 -4.05 5.69 3.41
C GLU A 152 -4.33 4.36 4.13
N GLU A 153 -5.25 4.38 5.07
CA GLU A 153 -5.79 3.18 5.69
C GLU A 153 -6.85 2.55 4.80
N ILE A 154 -6.72 1.25 4.56
CA ILE A 154 -7.71 0.45 3.84
C ILE A 154 -8.10 -0.79 4.65
N ASP A 155 -9.20 -1.42 4.27
CA ASP A 155 -9.63 -2.68 4.90
C ASP A 155 -8.68 -3.83 4.52
N GLN A 156 -8.32 -4.66 5.51
CA GLN A 156 -7.55 -5.88 5.31
C GLN A 156 -8.27 -6.82 4.34
N GLY A 157 -7.50 -7.50 3.49
CA GLY A 157 -8.06 -8.34 2.42
C GLY A 157 -8.34 -7.58 1.12
N SER A 158 -7.85 -6.34 1.02
CA SER A 158 -7.88 -5.54 -0.20
C SER A 158 -6.47 -5.24 -0.71
N CYS A 159 -6.32 -5.12 -2.03
CA CYS A 159 -5.08 -4.69 -2.68
C CYS A 159 -5.00 -3.17 -2.92
N GLY A 160 -6.00 -2.40 -2.45
CA GLY A 160 -6.10 -0.97 -2.72
C GLY A 160 -6.45 -0.65 -4.18
N ASP A 161 -6.97 0.56 -4.43
CA ASP A 161 -7.30 1.00 -5.79
C ASP A 161 -6.00 1.39 -6.55
N PRO A 162 -5.63 0.69 -7.64
CA PRO A 162 -4.46 1.06 -8.45
C PRO A 162 -4.68 2.32 -9.31
N GLY A 163 -5.93 2.76 -9.44
CA GLY A 163 -6.38 3.87 -10.27
C GLY A 163 -6.67 3.47 -11.72
N ILE A 164 -6.81 4.49 -12.57
CA ILE A 164 -7.07 4.35 -14.02
C ILE A 164 -5.88 4.96 -14.76
N PRO A 165 -5.33 4.30 -15.79
CA PRO A 165 -4.27 4.90 -16.60
C PRO A 165 -4.77 6.11 -17.39
N ALA A 166 -3.93 7.14 -17.53
CA ALA A 166 -4.20 8.27 -18.41
C ALA A 166 -4.47 7.75 -19.83
N TYR A 167 -5.47 8.33 -20.51
CA TYR A 167 -5.90 7.90 -21.86
C TYR A 167 -6.36 6.44 -21.96
N GLY A 168 -6.78 5.86 -20.83
CA GLY A 168 -7.36 4.52 -20.77
C GLY A 168 -8.62 4.46 -19.93
N ARG A 169 -9.16 3.25 -19.80
CA ARG A 169 -10.31 2.91 -18.98
C ARG A 169 -10.07 1.59 -18.24
N ARG A 170 -10.82 1.39 -17.16
CA ARG A 170 -10.81 0.18 -16.34
C ARG A 170 -12.22 -0.40 -16.26
N GLU A 171 -12.31 -1.71 -16.41
CA GLU A 171 -13.47 -2.52 -16.04
C GLU A 171 -13.21 -3.16 -14.66
N GLY A 172 -14.19 -3.07 -13.76
CA GLY A 172 -14.09 -3.51 -12.36
C GLY A 172 -13.93 -2.34 -11.37
N SER A 173 -14.56 -2.50 -10.20
CA SER A 173 -14.62 -1.47 -9.15
C SER A 173 -14.39 -2.02 -7.74
N THR A 174 -14.13 -3.32 -7.61
CA THR A 174 -13.84 -3.98 -6.33
C THR A 174 -12.37 -4.40 -6.29
N PHE A 175 -11.80 -4.39 -5.08
CA PHE A 175 -10.36 -4.53 -4.86
C PHE A 175 -10.05 -5.61 -3.81
N ARG A 176 -10.97 -6.55 -3.59
CA ARG A 176 -10.82 -7.62 -2.61
C ARG A 176 -9.99 -8.75 -3.20
N HIS A 177 -9.38 -9.58 -2.35
CA HIS A 177 -8.65 -10.77 -2.78
C HIS A 177 -9.48 -11.62 -3.75
N GLY A 178 -8.93 -11.93 -4.92
CA GLY A 178 -9.58 -12.66 -6.00
C GLY A 178 -10.25 -11.78 -7.06
N ASP A 179 -10.49 -10.50 -6.80
CA ASP A 179 -11.06 -9.58 -7.78
C ASP A 179 -10.05 -9.29 -8.90
N SER A 180 -10.56 -9.14 -10.13
CA SER A 180 -9.74 -8.79 -11.29
C SER A 180 -10.19 -7.48 -11.91
N LEU A 181 -9.22 -6.66 -12.31
CA LEU A 181 -9.41 -5.41 -13.04
C LEU A 181 -8.88 -5.58 -14.46
N LYS A 182 -9.64 -5.10 -15.44
CA LYS A 182 -9.25 -5.17 -16.86
C LYS A 182 -9.10 -3.77 -17.44
N PHE A 183 -8.01 -3.54 -18.16
CA PHE A 183 -7.66 -2.23 -18.68
C PHE A 183 -7.69 -2.21 -20.20
N GLU A 184 -8.02 -1.04 -20.73
CA GLU A 184 -8.05 -0.78 -22.16
C GLU A 184 -7.67 0.67 -22.45
N CYS A 185 -6.93 0.90 -23.53
CA CYS A 185 -6.55 2.23 -23.96
C CYS A 185 -7.53 2.80 -24.99
N GLN A 186 -7.60 4.12 -25.07
CA GLN A 186 -8.32 4.81 -26.15
C GLN A 186 -7.72 4.45 -27.53
N PRO A 187 -8.47 4.61 -28.64
CA PRO A 187 -8.06 4.13 -29.98
C PRO A 187 -6.69 4.60 -30.50
N ALA A 188 -6.20 5.77 -30.07
CA ALA A 188 -4.89 6.31 -30.49
C ALA A 188 -3.71 5.80 -29.64
N PHE A 189 -3.97 5.02 -28.60
CA PHE A 189 -2.98 4.59 -27.61
C PHE A 189 -2.85 3.07 -27.58
N GLU A 190 -1.66 2.59 -27.24
CA GLU A 190 -1.32 1.18 -27.05
C GLU A 190 -1.14 0.89 -25.56
N LEU A 191 -1.69 -0.23 -25.09
CA LEU A 191 -1.53 -0.67 -23.70
C LEU A 191 -0.15 -1.30 -23.52
N LYS A 192 0.65 -0.76 -22.60
CA LYS A 192 1.90 -1.37 -22.13
C LYS A 192 1.70 -1.94 -20.73
N GLY A 193 1.92 -3.25 -20.58
CA GLY A 193 1.72 -3.99 -19.34
C GLY A 193 0.62 -5.05 -19.46
N GLN A 194 0.16 -5.56 -18.32
CA GLN A 194 -0.88 -6.60 -18.29
C GLN A 194 -2.26 -6.01 -18.56
N LYS A 195 -3.02 -6.66 -19.45
CA LYS A 195 -4.41 -6.28 -19.76
C LYS A 195 -5.35 -6.52 -18.58
N THR A 196 -5.04 -7.50 -17.74
CA THR A 196 -5.84 -7.86 -16.57
C THR A 196 -4.91 -8.10 -15.39
N ILE A 197 -5.25 -7.53 -14.25
CA ILE A 197 -4.55 -7.75 -12.97
C ILE A 197 -5.54 -8.32 -11.96
N THR A 198 -5.06 -9.16 -11.04
CA THR A 198 -5.89 -9.81 -10.02
C THR A 198 -5.33 -9.55 -8.64
N CYS A 199 -6.20 -9.25 -7.68
CA CYS A 199 -5.81 -8.99 -6.30
C CYS A 199 -5.43 -10.30 -5.62
N GLN A 200 -4.18 -10.44 -5.20
CA GLN A 200 -3.64 -11.67 -4.64
C GLN A 200 -3.84 -11.73 -3.12
N LYS A 201 -3.71 -12.93 -2.55
CA LYS A 201 -3.79 -13.14 -1.09
C LYS A 201 -2.70 -12.41 -0.30
N SER A 202 -1.62 -12.02 -0.96
CA SER A 202 -0.56 -11.17 -0.42
C SER A 202 -0.97 -9.70 -0.27
N SER A 203 -2.23 -9.34 -0.56
CA SER A 203 -2.71 -7.97 -0.66
C SER A 203 -1.99 -7.13 -1.73
N GLN A 204 -1.29 -7.79 -2.66
CA GLN A 204 -0.65 -7.15 -3.81
C GLN A 204 -1.39 -7.52 -5.11
N TRP A 205 -1.41 -6.59 -6.07
CA TRP A 205 -1.90 -6.89 -7.41
C TRP A 205 -0.93 -7.80 -8.15
N SER A 206 -1.45 -8.67 -9.02
CA SER A 206 -0.63 -9.63 -9.78
C SER A 206 0.35 -8.98 -10.77
N ALA A 207 0.14 -7.71 -11.11
CA ALA A 207 1.04 -6.90 -11.92
C ALA A 207 0.77 -5.40 -11.69
N GLN A 208 1.72 -4.58 -12.11
CA GLN A 208 1.61 -3.12 -12.13
C GLN A 208 0.39 -2.66 -12.93
N LYS A 209 -0.17 -1.50 -12.57
CA LYS A 209 -1.16 -0.83 -13.43
C LYS A 209 -0.52 -0.55 -14.79
N PRO A 210 -1.13 -0.97 -15.90
CA PRO A 210 -0.56 -0.72 -17.24
C PRO A 210 -0.62 0.77 -17.60
N VAL A 211 0.20 1.17 -18.57
CA VAL A 211 0.25 2.55 -19.08
C VAL A 211 -0.23 2.57 -20.53
N CYS A 212 -0.99 3.60 -20.90
CA CYS A 212 -1.38 3.85 -22.28
C CYS A 212 -0.40 4.82 -22.92
N VAL A 213 0.34 4.35 -23.93
CA VAL A 213 1.32 5.17 -24.68
C VAL A 213 0.81 5.46 -26.07
N CYS A 214 1.17 6.61 -26.64
CA CYS A 214 0.75 6.95 -28.01
C CYS A 214 1.26 5.91 -29.00
N LYS A 215 0.41 5.43 -29.91
CA LYS A 215 0.82 4.49 -30.96
C LYS A 215 1.87 5.16 -31.83
N SER A 216 3.07 4.60 -31.89
CA SER A 216 4.14 5.11 -32.75
C SER A 216 3.67 5.11 -34.20
N VAL A 217 3.49 6.29 -34.80
CA VAL A 217 3.25 6.40 -36.23
C VAL A 217 4.59 6.07 -36.90
N ARG A 218 4.66 4.95 -37.63
CA ARG A 218 5.82 4.69 -38.48
C ARG A 218 5.89 5.84 -39.49
N ARG A 219 6.86 6.74 -39.32
CA ARG A 219 7.28 7.64 -40.40
C ARG A 219 7.87 6.73 -41.46
N TRP A 220 7.11 6.51 -42.54
CA TRP A 220 7.70 6.06 -43.80
C TRP A 220 8.64 7.19 -44.22
N LEU A 221 9.94 6.99 -43.99
CA LEU A 221 11.01 7.78 -44.61
C LEU A 221 11.08 7.41 -46.10
#